data_AF-A0A498LCK7-F1
#
_entry.id   AF-A0A498LCK7-F1
#
_cell.length_a   1.000
_cell.length_b   1.000
_cell.length_c   1.000
_cell.angle_alpha   90.00
_cell.angle_beta   90.00
_cell.angle_gamma   90.00
#
_symmetry.space_group_name_H-M   'P 1'
#
loop_
_entity.id
_entity.type
_entity.pdbx_description
1 polymer ?
#
loop_
_entity_poly.entity_id
_entity_poly.type
_entity_poly.pdbx_seq_one_letter_code
_entity_poly.pdbx_strand_id
1 'polypeptide(L)'
;MLLPQEEPKRAQDRTHRLQGALDQTHKLGWTLERICGLDQTLNSLASTSAKKRRITQRIVALAVEHQFVTPLTAMLVEGEDDGKAERLIADSPRDSKHGCCSATTTISGPPPVQQLVYSNPPWVQPTPAPTPKEAAGVHESIIPGHITTVDSDPHFIIYLPESKMDVCFNIDSKPGHILNLISDPGTGVTINGQLVGAKKMKNNKINTYFGTISIYSKTDGVQVIVGTNRIDLMEGKNNHSFSWGATAELALKRMRVTIVKGEHVTVSIDGKISVMVLLHRVWKKHPVQVDFLGIYMSNDNKYSTQVHGLIGQFAQEPKVKVYGVHEGANPKKKEATMEVKGNKLAVTRGWQKDYRRDKKRGSDVYCWFIHNNGKGFIDGSYTSYILPQLDSFLTAL
;
A
#
# COMPACT_ATOMS: atom_id res chain seq x y z
N MET A 1 31.96 18.30 -57.83
CA MET A 1 31.92 18.51 -56.37
C MET A 1 30.70 17.74 -55.87
N LEU A 2 30.94 16.53 -55.39
CA LEU A 2 29.91 15.59 -54.92
C LEU A 2 29.78 15.76 -53.39
N LEU A 3 28.56 16.01 -52.90
CA LEU A 3 28.19 15.85 -51.49
C LEU A 3 27.07 14.79 -51.42
N PRO A 4 27.21 13.74 -50.60
CA PRO A 4 26.27 12.62 -50.59
C PRO A 4 25.08 12.85 -49.64
N GLN A 5 23.90 12.47 -50.14
CA GLN A 5 22.67 12.24 -49.39
C GLN A 5 22.77 10.92 -48.62
N GLU A 6 23.00 10.94 -47.30
CA GLU A 6 22.99 9.70 -46.51
C GLU A 6 22.57 9.83 -45.03
N GLU A 7 21.65 10.73 -44.69
CA GLU A 7 21.23 10.93 -43.28
C GLU A 7 19.91 10.32 -42.79
N PRO A 8 18.88 9.95 -43.60
CA PRO A 8 17.63 9.46 -43.02
C PRO A 8 17.64 7.97 -42.63
N LYS A 9 18.47 7.13 -43.24
CA LYS A 9 18.55 5.68 -42.90
C LYS A 9 19.36 5.39 -41.62
N ARG A 10 20.34 6.25 -41.30
CA ARG A 10 21.22 6.09 -40.12
C ARG A 10 20.51 6.46 -38.81
N ALA A 11 19.50 7.34 -38.86
CA ALA A 11 18.68 7.70 -37.71
C ALA A 11 17.70 6.58 -37.33
N GLN A 12 17.14 5.87 -38.31
CA GLN A 12 16.15 4.81 -38.09
C GLN A 12 16.80 3.49 -37.62
N ASP A 13 18.03 3.19 -38.05
CA ASP A 13 18.83 2.06 -37.52
C ASP A 13 19.31 2.33 -36.07
N ARG A 14 19.53 3.60 -35.70
CA ARG A 14 19.88 4.00 -34.32
C ARG A 14 18.71 3.87 -33.35
N THR A 15 17.49 4.22 -33.74
CA THR A 15 16.30 4.05 -32.89
C THR A 15 15.92 2.59 -32.70
N HIS A 16 16.09 1.75 -33.72
CA HIS A 16 15.85 0.29 -33.59
C HIS A 16 16.91 -0.39 -32.69
N ARG A 17 18.17 0.06 -32.72
CA ARG A 17 19.22 -0.40 -31.80
C ARG A 17 19.03 0.10 -30.37
N LEU A 18 18.53 1.33 -30.18
CA LEU A 18 18.19 1.87 -28.85
C LEU A 18 16.99 1.14 -28.22
N GLN A 19 15.99 0.76 -29.01
CA GLN A 19 14.86 -0.03 -28.54
C GLN A 19 15.28 -1.47 -28.17
N GLY A 20 16.17 -2.08 -28.96
CA GLY A 20 16.77 -3.39 -28.63
C GLY A 20 17.66 -3.37 -27.38
N ALA A 21 18.39 -2.27 -27.16
CA ALA A 21 19.18 -2.06 -25.94
C ALA A 21 18.29 -1.80 -24.72
N LEU A 22 17.18 -1.08 -24.86
CA LEU A 22 16.17 -0.90 -23.81
C LEU A 22 15.52 -2.23 -23.41
N ASP A 23 15.15 -3.09 -24.37
CA ASP A 23 14.61 -4.43 -24.09
C ASP A 23 15.65 -5.37 -23.43
N GLN A 24 16.94 -5.22 -23.76
CA GLN A 24 18.03 -5.93 -23.08
C GLN A 24 18.28 -5.39 -21.66
N THR A 25 18.22 -4.07 -21.43
CA THR A 25 18.31 -3.49 -20.08
C THR A 25 17.11 -3.85 -19.21
N HIS A 26 15.92 -4.00 -19.80
CA HIS A 26 14.75 -4.49 -19.10
C HIS A 26 14.96 -5.95 -18.65
N LYS A 27 15.47 -6.83 -19.52
CA LYS A 27 15.86 -8.22 -19.15
C LYS A 27 17.00 -8.29 -18.11
N LEU A 28 17.96 -7.37 -18.15
CA LEU A 28 19.06 -7.27 -17.18
C LEU A 28 18.62 -6.71 -15.82
N GLY A 29 17.55 -5.90 -15.77
CA GLY A 29 16.90 -5.46 -14.53
C GLY A 29 16.31 -6.61 -13.71
N TRP A 30 15.80 -7.65 -14.37
CA TRP A 30 15.28 -8.87 -13.71
C TRP A 30 16.37 -9.74 -13.07
N THR A 31 17.64 -9.54 -13.41
CA THR A 31 18.77 -10.31 -12.86
C THR A 31 19.49 -9.60 -11.70
N LEU A 32 19.37 -8.28 -11.56
CA LEU A 32 19.98 -7.52 -10.46
C LEU A 32 19.26 -7.71 -9.10
N GLU A 33 17.96 -7.95 -9.07
CA GLU A 33 17.23 -8.28 -7.82
C GLU A 33 17.56 -9.69 -7.28
N ARG A 34 18.10 -10.59 -8.10
CA ARG A 34 18.56 -11.91 -7.64
C ARG A 34 19.95 -11.88 -7.00
N ILE A 35 20.77 -10.86 -7.29
CA ILE A 35 22.19 -10.86 -6.90
C ILE A 35 22.41 -10.23 -5.52
N CYS A 36 21.63 -9.21 -5.14
CA CYS A 36 21.81 -8.55 -3.83
C CYS A 36 21.43 -9.43 -2.62
N GLY A 37 20.76 -10.58 -2.85
CA GLY A 37 20.43 -11.55 -1.80
C GLY A 37 21.48 -12.64 -1.57
N LEU A 38 22.53 -12.73 -2.39
CA LEU A 38 23.45 -13.88 -2.35
C LEU A 38 24.35 -13.92 -1.12
N ASP A 39 24.74 -12.77 -0.54
CA ASP A 39 25.65 -12.75 0.62
C ASP A 39 24.95 -13.19 1.93
N GLN A 40 23.69 -12.75 2.12
CA GLN A 40 22.86 -13.16 3.26
C GLN A 40 22.44 -14.64 3.18
N THR A 41 22.30 -15.16 1.96
CA THR A 41 21.98 -16.57 1.72
C THR A 41 23.23 -17.47 1.87
N LEU A 42 24.43 -16.96 1.60
CA LEU A 42 25.69 -17.71 1.75
C LEU A 42 26.01 -18.06 3.20
N ASN A 43 25.84 -17.09 4.11
CA ASN A 43 26.11 -17.29 5.54
C ASN A 43 25.05 -18.15 6.24
N SER A 44 23.85 -18.28 5.67
CA SER A 44 22.76 -19.09 6.23
C SER A 44 22.68 -20.53 5.69
N LEU A 45 23.26 -20.82 4.51
CA LEU A 45 23.17 -22.14 3.86
C LEU A 45 24.34 -23.12 4.11
N ALA A 46 25.46 -22.65 4.70
CA ALA A 46 26.68 -23.44 4.81
C ALA A 46 27.25 -23.47 6.24
N SER A 47 27.06 -24.60 6.92
CA SER A 47 27.56 -24.85 8.27
C SER A 47 29.05 -25.23 8.34
N THR A 48 29.68 -25.59 7.21
CA THR A 48 31.09 -26.02 7.15
C THR A 48 31.91 -25.23 6.13
N SER A 49 33.20 -25.06 6.41
CA SER A 49 34.16 -24.34 5.55
C SER A 49 34.27 -24.93 4.14
N ALA A 50 34.22 -26.26 4.01
CA ALA A 50 34.24 -26.96 2.73
C ALA A 50 32.99 -26.65 1.87
N LYS A 51 31.81 -26.58 2.50
CA LYS A 51 30.56 -26.25 1.80
C LYS A 51 30.53 -24.79 1.36
N LYS A 52 31.04 -23.88 2.20
CA LYS A 52 31.24 -22.46 1.82
C LYS A 52 32.12 -22.34 0.58
N ARG A 53 33.29 -23.00 0.56
CA ARG A 53 34.22 -22.97 -0.58
C ARG A 53 33.57 -23.46 -1.88
N ARG A 54 32.79 -24.55 -1.83
CA ARG A 54 32.10 -25.10 -3.01
C ARG A 54 31.01 -24.16 -3.55
N ILE A 55 30.30 -23.46 -2.68
CA ILE A 55 29.27 -22.49 -3.09
C ILE A 55 29.92 -21.23 -3.65
N THR A 56 30.98 -20.71 -2.99
CA THR A 56 31.77 -19.57 -3.47
C THR A 56 32.31 -19.82 -4.88
N GLN A 57 32.89 -20.99 -5.14
CA GLN A 57 33.37 -21.36 -6.49
C GLN A 57 32.24 -21.36 -7.53
N ARG A 58 31.05 -21.83 -7.18
CA ARG A 58 29.90 -21.86 -8.09
C ARG A 58 29.36 -20.46 -8.39
N ILE A 59 29.37 -19.56 -7.40
CA ILE A 59 28.95 -18.17 -7.57
C ILE A 59 29.94 -17.42 -8.46
N VAL A 60 31.24 -17.56 -8.21
CA VAL A 60 32.27 -16.93 -9.06
C VAL A 60 32.17 -17.43 -10.49
N ALA A 61 31.99 -18.74 -10.72
CA ALA A 61 31.82 -19.30 -12.05
C ALA A 61 30.60 -18.70 -12.79
N LEU A 62 29.44 -18.64 -12.13
CA LEU A 62 28.22 -18.06 -12.70
C LEU A 62 28.34 -16.55 -12.94
N ALA A 63 29.01 -15.83 -12.04
CA ALA A 63 29.24 -14.40 -12.18
C ALA A 63 30.13 -14.09 -13.38
N VAL A 64 31.18 -14.89 -13.61
CA VAL A 64 32.04 -14.76 -14.80
C VAL A 64 31.27 -15.16 -16.07
N GLU A 65 30.55 -16.29 -16.05
CA GLU A 65 29.78 -16.80 -17.19
C GLU A 65 28.73 -15.80 -17.69
N HIS A 66 28.04 -15.12 -16.77
CA HIS A 66 26.99 -14.16 -17.10
C HIS A 66 27.42 -12.69 -16.97
N GLN A 67 28.72 -12.42 -16.83
CA GLN A 67 29.32 -11.07 -16.78
C GLN A 67 28.71 -10.17 -15.67
N PHE A 68 28.45 -10.74 -14.50
CA PHE A 68 27.95 -10.01 -13.33
C PHE A 68 29.07 -9.56 -12.38
N VAL A 69 28.97 -8.31 -11.93
CA VAL A 69 29.77 -7.78 -10.81
C VAL A 69 29.12 -8.19 -9.49
N THR A 70 29.86 -8.87 -8.62
CA THR A 70 29.38 -9.37 -7.32
C THR A 70 30.40 -9.03 -6.23
N PRO A 71 30.11 -9.22 -4.93
CA PRO A 71 31.13 -9.05 -3.89
C PRO A 71 32.37 -9.96 -4.04
N LEU A 72 32.31 -10.96 -4.94
CA LEU A 72 33.38 -11.90 -5.26
C LEU A 72 33.99 -11.70 -6.67
N THR A 73 33.48 -10.76 -7.47
CA THR A 73 33.93 -10.49 -8.85
C THR A 73 33.91 -9.00 -9.16
N ALA A 74 35.01 -8.48 -9.69
CA ALA A 74 35.17 -7.10 -10.13
C ALA A 74 35.20 -7.01 -11.66
N MET A 75 34.76 -5.90 -12.24
CA MET A 75 34.92 -5.63 -13.67
C MET A 75 35.99 -4.57 -13.87
N LEU A 76 37.01 -4.88 -14.68
CA LEU A 76 38.02 -3.93 -15.11
C LEU A 76 37.61 -3.35 -16.47
N VAL A 77 37.51 -2.02 -16.54
CA VAL A 77 37.26 -1.26 -17.76
C VAL A 77 38.55 -0.57 -18.13
N GLU A 78 39.12 -0.93 -19.28
CA GLU A 78 40.30 -0.28 -19.84
C GLU A 78 39.84 0.63 -20.99
N GLY A 79 40.24 1.90 -20.95
CA GLY A 79 39.95 2.89 -21.99
C GLY A 79 41.20 3.69 -22.33
N GLU A 80 41.23 4.31 -23.51
CA GLU A 80 42.23 5.32 -23.86
C GLU A 80 41.51 6.65 -23.97
N ASP A 81 41.83 7.57 -23.06
CA ASP A 81 41.41 8.97 -23.14
C ASP A 81 42.67 9.84 -23.25
N ASP A 82 42.71 10.72 -24.26
CA ASP A 82 43.86 11.57 -24.58
C ASP A 82 45.23 10.85 -24.68
N GLY A 83 45.25 9.62 -25.21
CA GLY A 83 46.49 8.85 -25.43
C GLY A 83 47.15 8.31 -24.15
N LYS A 84 46.43 8.29 -23.03
CA LYS A 84 46.83 7.59 -21.81
C LYS A 84 45.84 6.45 -21.52
N ALA A 85 46.39 5.26 -21.24
CA ALA A 85 45.58 4.13 -20.81
C ALA A 85 44.99 4.40 -19.42
N GLU A 86 43.67 4.53 -19.35
CA GLU A 86 42.89 4.62 -18.11
C GLU A 86 42.33 3.24 -17.75
N ARG A 87 42.44 2.87 -16.46
CA ARG A 87 41.94 1.61 -15.91
C ARG A 87 40.98 1.89 -14.76
N LEU A 88 39.71 1.56 -14.94
CA LEU A 88 38.66 1.73 -13.94
C LEU A 88 38.19 0.37 -13.43
N ILE A 89 38.04 0.23 -12.12
CA ILE A 89 37.52 -0.99 -11.47
C ILE A 89 36.11 -0.71 -10.97
N ALA A 90 35.15 -1.51 -11.42
CA ALA A 90 33.76 -1.51 -10.95
C ALA A 90 33.52 -2.70 -10.01
N ASP A 91 33.37 -2.40 -8.72
CA ASP A 91 33.02 -3.35 -7.66
C ASP A 91 31.55 -3.20 -7.24
N SER A 92 30.96 -4.25 -6.67
CA SER A 92 29.60 -4.18 -6.12
C SER A 92 29.55 -3.25 -4.89
N PRO A 93 28.51 -2.41 -4.71
CA PRO A 93 28.38 -1.51 -3.57
C PRO A 93 28.44 -2.27 -2.23
N ARG A 94 29.37 -1.89 -1.35
CA ARG A 94 29.39 -2.41 0.03
C ARG A 94 28.48 -1.55 0.89
N ASP A 95 27.36 -2.12 1.31
CA ASP A 95 26.46 -1.46 2.25
C ASP A 95 27.13 -1.46 3.65
N SER A 96 27.72 -0.33 4.03
CA SER A 96 28.61 -0.18 5.19
C SER A 96 27.88 -0.15 6.54
N LYS A 97 26.62 -0.61 6.61
CA LYS A 97 25.86 -0.62 7.88
C LYS A 97 25.65 -1.98 8.52
N HIS A 98 25.95 -3.12 7.88
CA HIS A 98 25.86 -4.43 8.55
C HIS A 98 26.87 -5.45 7.98
N GLY A 99 28.14 -5.33 8.38
CA GLY A 99 29.15 -6.37 8.18
C GLY A 99 29.34 -7.24 9.43
N CYS A 100 29.06 -8.54 9.30
CA CYS A 100 29.37 -9.55 10.32
C CYS A 100 30.88 -9.75 10.47
N CYS A 101 31.43 -9.42 11.64
CA CYS A 101 32.48 -10.13 12.39
C CYS A 101 33.04 -9.22 13.50
N SER A 102 32.76 -9.54 14.77
CA SER A 102 33.70 -9.37 15.90
C SER A 102 33.11 -10.04 17.13
N ALA A 103 33.63 -11.22 17.46
CA ALA A 103 33.49 -11.80 18.78
C ALA A 103 34.58 -11.21 19.70
N THR A 104 34.15 -10.83 20.91
CA THR A 104 34.92 -10.73 22.17
C THR A 104 36.21 -9.90 22.19
N THR A 105 36.17 -8.77 22.88
CA THR A 105 36.98 -8.52 24.10
C THR A 105 36.45 -7.28 24.84
N THR A 106 36.27 -7.44 26.14
CA THR A 106 36.03 -6.38 27.12
C THR A 106 37.20 -5.40 27.14
N ILE A 107 36.93 -4.08 27.18
CA ILE A 107 37.61 -3.05 28.00
C ILE A 107 36.89 -1.69 27.77
N SER A 108 36.49 -1.09 28.91
CA SER A 108 36.07 0.28 29.23
C SER A 108 35.96 1.40 28.16
N GLY A 109 34.83 2.13 28.23
CA GLY A 109 34.73 3.59 28.03
C GLY A 109 34.24 4.09 26.66
N PRO A 110 33.28 5.03 26.59
CA PRO A 110 32.88 5.64 25.31
C PRO A 110 33.83 6.79 24.90
N PRO A 111 34.32 6.84 23.65
CA PRO A 111 34.99 8.03 23.12
C PRO A 111 33.98 9.02 22.49
N PRO A 112 34.35 10.30 22.33
CA PRO A 112 33.40 11.37 22.03
C PRO A 112 32.99 11.41 20.56
N VAL A 113 31.72 11.77 20.34
CA VAL A 113 31.15 12.08 19.02
C VAL A 113 31.71 13.42 18.56
N GLN A 114 32.59 13.42 17.56
CA GLN A 114 32.92 14.63 16.81
C GLN A 114 31.80 14.90 15.80
N GLN A 115 31.08 15.98 16.03
CA GLN A 115 30.01 16.47 15.16
C GLN A 115 30.65 17.18 13.96
N LEU A 116 30.68 16.50 12.81
CA LEU A 116 31.12 17.09 11.55
C LEU A 116 30.01 18.05 11.07
N VAL A 117 30.22 19.35 11.29
CA VAL A 117 29.34 20.42 10.81
C VAL A 117 29.61 20.59 9.31
N TYR A 118 28.63 20.25 8.47
CA TYR A 118 28.66 20.60 7.04
C TYR A 118 28.30 22.08 6.91
N SER A 119 29.26 22.93 6.57
CA SER A 119 29.03 24.32 6.16
C SER A 119 28.67 24.36 4.67
N ASN A 120 27.62 25.11 4.33
CA ASN A 120 27.19 25.31 2.94
C ASN A 120 28.24 26.13 2.15
N PRO A 121 28.50 25.80 0.88
CA PRO A 121 29.46 26.50 0.02
C PRO A 121 29.03 27.95 -0.35
N PRO A 122 29.98 28.84 -0.73
CA PRO A 122 29.87 30.31 -0.68
C PRO A 122 28.95 30.98 -1.73
N TRP A 123 28.31 30.20 -2.59
CA TRP A 123 27.41 30.66 -3.66
C TRP A 123 25.91 30.65 -3.30
N VAL A 124 25.54 30.22 -2.09
CA VAL A 124 24.14 30.29 -1.63
C VAL A 124 23.93 31.61 -0.88
N GLN A 125 23.36 32.61 -1.56
CA GLN A 125 22.91 33.85 -0.94
C GLN A 125 21.54 33.61 -0.27
N PRO A 126 21.34 33.97 1.02
CA PRO A 126 20.07 33.82 1.69
C PRO A 126 19.09 34.92 1.25
N THR A 127 17.97 34.52 0.64
CA THR A 127 16.84 35.41 0.37
C THR A 127 16.10 35.73 1.68
N PRO A 128 15.69 36.99 1.96
CA PRO A 128 14.95 37.33 3.16
C PRO A 128 13.58 36.62 3.21
N ALA A 129 13.23 36.07 4.36
CA ALA A 129 11.92 35.47 4.60
C ALA A 129 10.80 36.54 4.52
N PRO A 130 9.70 36.29 3.79
CA PRO A 130 8.52 37.13 3.88
C PRO A 130 7.69 36.76 5.13
N THR A 131 7.17 37.80 5.77
CA THR A 131 6.25 37.75 6.91
C THR A 131 4.91 37.08 6.56
N PRO A 132 4.20 36.53 7.56
CA PRO A 132 3.00 35.74 7.34
C PRO A 132 1.80 36.66 7.09
N LYS A 133 1.46 36.88 5.83
CA LYS A 133 0.10 37.15 5.33
C LYS A 133 0.12 37.08 3.81
N GLU A 134 -0.79 36.27 3.28
CA GLU A 134 -1.26 36.29 1.89
C GLU A 134 -0.32 35.69 0.83
N ALA A 135 -0.38 34.36 0.70
CA ALA A 135 -0.13 33.67 -0.57
C ALA A 135 -0.96 32.39 -0.59
N ALA A 136 -2.23 32.53 -0.98
CA ALA A 136 -3.01 31.42 -1.52
C ALA A 136 -2.38 31.01 -2.85
N GLY A 137 -1.71 29.86 -2.86
CA GLY A 137 -1.15 29.22 -4.03
C GLY A 137 -1.40 27.72 -3.90
N VAL A 138 -2.46 27.26 -4.55
CA VAL A 138 -2.96 25.89 -4.53
C VAL A 138 -1.92 24.96 -5.16
N HIS A 139 -1.26 24.15 -4.34
CA HIS A 139 -0.75 22.84 -4.78
C HIS A 139 -1.68 21.80 -4.20
N GLU A 140 -2.66 21.42 -5.00
CA GLU A 140 -3.75 20.51 -4.65
C GLU A 140 -3.14 19.13 -4.35
N SER A 141 -2.95 18.84 -3.07
CA SER A 141 -2.93 17.45 -2.60
C SER A 141 -4.35 16.94 -2.78
N ILE A 142 -4.61 16.26 -3.91
CA ILE A 142 -5.90 15.65 -4.21
C ILE A 142 -6.08 14.42 -3.31
N ILE A 143 -6.36 14.66 -2.03
CA ILE A 143 -7.06 13.71 -1.16
C ILE A 143 -8.07 14.52 -0.35
N PRO A 144 -9.38 14.46 -0.68
CA PRO A 144 -10.42 15.17 0.06
C PRO A 144 -10.42 14.81 1.55
N GLY A 145 -10.68 15.81 2.39
CA GLY A 145 -10.54 15.75 3.85
C GLY A 145 -11.51 14.83 4.61
N HIS A 146 -12.41 14.11 3.92
CA HIS A 146 -13.43 13.29 4.56
C HIS A 146 -13.70 12.04 3.71
N ILE A 147 -13.55 10.85 4.30
CA ILE A 147 -13.51 9.54 3.61
C ILE A 147 -14.08 8.47 4.54
N THR A 148 -14.76 7.48 3.98
CA THR A 148 -15.17 6.28 4.72
C THR A 148 -14.03 5.26 4.78
N THR A 149 -13.73 4.78 5.97
CA THR A 149 -12.54 3.96 6.27
C THR A 149 -12.91 2.63 6.91
N VAL A 150 -12.13 1.59 6.62
CA VAL A 150 -12.16 0.33 7.37
C VAL A 150 -10.75 -0.12 7.72
N ASP A 151 -10.37 -0.12 9.00
CA ASP A 151 -9.02 -0.44 9.46
C ASP A 151 -9.02 -1.06 10.87
N SER A 152 -8.31 -2.19 11.04
CA SER A 152 -8.19 -2.96 12.29
C SER A 152 -9.52 -3.55 12.82
N ASP A 153 -9.59 -4.88 13.02
CA ASP A 153 -10.74 -5.67 13.54
C ASP A 153 -12.16 -5.15 13.19
N PRO A 154 -12.75 -5.64 12.08
CA PRO A 154 -13.47 -4.85 11.08
C PRO A 154 -14.15 -3.60 11.65
N HIS A 155 -13.38 -2.53 11.79
CA HIS A 155 -13.84 -1.26 12.31
C HIS A 155 -14.11 -0.30 11.15
N PHE A 156 -15.34 0.20 11.07
CA PHE A 156 -15.81 1.11 10.04
C PHE A 156 -15.92 2.52 10.62
N ILE A 157 -15.43 3.51 9.88
CA ILE A 157 -15.59 4.93 10.16
C ILE A 157 -16.30 5.55 8.96
N ILE A 158 -17.55 5.95 9.14
CA ILE A 158 -18.37 6.62 8.14
C ILE A 158 -18.41 8.11 8.47
N TYR A 159 -17.96 8.95 7.55
CA TYR A 159 -18.15 10.39 7.69
C TYR A 159 -19.46 10.81 7.01
N LEU A 160 -20.30 11.52 7.75
CA LEU A 160 -21.57 12.06 7.31
C LEU A 160 -21.41 13.56 6.98
N PRO A 161 -21.24 13.94 5.70
CA PRO A 161 -20.96 15.33 5.30
C PRO A 161 -22.03 16.36 5.64
N GLU A 162 -23.33 16.05 5.51
CA GLU A 162 -24.41 16.99 5.85
C GLU A 162 -24.43 17.23 7.37
N SER A 163 -24.24 16.17 8.13
CA SER A 163 -24.22 16.18 9.60
C SER A 163 -22.88 16.63 10.20
N LYS A 164 -21.82 16.70 9.39
CA LYS A 164 -20.43 17.03 9.76
C LYS A 164 -19.92 16.21 10.95
N MET A 165 -20.16 14.90 10.92
CA MET A 165 -19.75 14.01 12.01
C MET A 165 -19.24 12.67 11.52
N ASP A 166 -18.34 12.08 12.29
CA ASP A 166 -17.88 10.71 12.11
C ASP A 166 -18.73 9.75 12.97
N VAL A 167 -19.23 8.70 12.34
CA VAL A 167 -19.94 7.60 12.99
C VAL A 167 -19.14 6.33 12.76
N CYS A 168 -18.95 5.53 13.80
CA CYS A 168 -18.11 4.37 13.73
C CYS A 168 -18.76 3.14 14.34
N PHE A 169 -18.44 1.96 13.82
CA PHE A 169 -19.01 0.70 14.29
C PHE A 169 -18.08 -0.45 13.93
N ASN A 170 -18.23 -1.58 14.60
CA ASN A 170 -17.46 -2.79 14.28
C ASN A 170 -18.38 -3.84 13.70
N ILE A 171 -17.86 -4.73 12.85
CA ILE A 171 -18.56 -5.96 12.45
C ILE A 171 -17.80 -7.18 12.97
N ASP A 172 -18.44 -7.87 13.90
CA ASP A 172 -17.95 -9.11 14.45
C ASP A 172 -18.40 -10.30 13.59
N SER A 173 -17.53 -10.68 12.66
CA SER A 173 -17.78 -11.79 11.72
C SER A 173 -16.66 -12.83 11.81
N LYS A 174 -16.75 -13.90 11.04
CA LYS A 174 -15.84 -15.05 11.13
C LYS A 174 -14.78 -15.00 10.02
N PRO A 175 -13.56 -15.54 10.26
CA PRO A 175 -12.61 -15.77 9.19
C PRO A 175 -13.25 -16.56 8.04
N GLY A 176 -12.94 -16.19 6.80
CA GLY A 176 -13.49 -16.77 5.59
C GLY A 176 -14.78 -16.10 5.10
N HIS A 177 -15.54 -15.42 5.97
CA HIS A 177 -16.71 -14.66 5.53
C HIS A 177 -16.29 -13.53 4.58
N ILE A 178 -17.11 -13.30 3.56
CA ILE A 178 -16.94 -12.23 2.57
C ILE A 178 -18.00 -11.18 2.86
N LEU A 179 -17.60 -9.96 3.20
CA LEU A 179 -18.51 -8.84 3.43
C LEU A 179 -18.64 -8.01 2.15
N ASN A 180 -19.88 -7.74 1.74
CA ASN A 180 -20.17 -6.75 0.71
C ASN A 180 -20.07 -5.34 1.30
N LEU A 181 -19.14 -4.55 0.77
CA LEU A 181 -18.92 -3.17 1.19
C LEU A 181 -19.74 -2.22 0.32
N ILE A 182 -19.61 -2.38 -1.00
CA ILE A 182 -20.32 -1.64 -2.03
C ILE A 182 -20.91 -2.64 -3.03
N SER A 183 -22.16 -2.44 -3.42
CA SER A 183 -22.82 -3.11 -4.53
C SER A 183 -23.63 -2.06 -5.27
N ASP A 184 -23.14 -1.63 -6.44
CA ASP A 184 -23.76 -0.61 -7.27
C ASP A 184 -24.08 -1.18 -8.65
N PRO A 185 -25.28 -1.76 -8.85
CA PRO A 185 -25.68 -2.31 -10.14
C PRO A 185 -25.84 -1.22 -11.22
N GLY A 186 -26.10 0.04 -10.84
CA GLY A 186 -26.26 1.13 -11.80
C GLY A 186 -24.94 1.58 -12.44
N THR A 187 -23.83 1.55 -11.69
CA THR A 187 -22.48 1.74 -12.28
C THR A 187 -21.82 0.42 -12.69
N GLY A 188 -22.34 -0.71 -12.20
CA GLY A 188 -21.77 -2.04 -12.42
C GLY A 188 -20.54 -2.34 -11.55
N VAL A 189 -20.38 -1.63 -10.42
CA VAL A 189 -19.24 -1.78 -9.50
C VAL A 189 -19.65 -2.56 -8.25
N THR A 190 -18.82 -3.52 -7.84
CA THR A 190 -18.93 -4.17 -6.52
C THR A 190 -17.58 -4.19 -5.83
N ILE A 191 -17.60 -3.99 -4.50
CA ILE A 191 -16.42 -4.04 -3.65
C ILE A 191 -16.71 -4.97 -2.48
N ASN A 192 -15.92 -6.03 -2.38
CA ASN A 192 -16.09 -7.09 -1.39
C ASN A 192 -14.79 -7.32 -0.64
N GLY A 193 -14.89 -7.67 0.64
CA GLY A 193 -13.73 -7.96 1.47
C GLY A 193 -13.86 -9.31 2.18
N GLN A 194 -12.87 -10.17 2.00
CA GLN A 194 -12.78 -11.44 2.71
C GLN A 194 -12.00 -11.28 4.02
N LEU A 195 -12.56 -11.83 5.09
CA LEU A 195 -11.98 -11.78 6.42
C LEU A 195 -10.97 -12.91 6.64
N VAL A 196 -9.86 -12.58 7.31
CA VAL A 196 -8.87 -13.51 7.85
C VAL A 196 -8.81 -13.40 9.36
N GLY A 197 -8.44 -14.47 10.05
CA GLY A 197 -8.35 -14.50 11.51
C GLY A 197 -6.94 -14.20 12.04
N ALA A 198 -6.87 -13.63 13.24
CA ALA A 198 -5.65 -13.62 14.03
C ALA A 198 -5.17 -15.06 14.34
N LYS A 199 -3.86 -15.21 14.61
CA LYS A 199 -3.24 -16.52 14.92
C LYS A 199 -3.66 -17.10 16.27
N LYS A 200 -4.16 -16.25 17.18
CA LYS A 200 -4.57 -16.64 18.53
C LYS A 200 -5.92 -16.03 18.87
N MET A 201 -6.70 -16.79 19.63
CA MET A 201 -7.89 -16.28 20.31
C MET A 201 -7.50 -15.35 21.45
N LYS A 202 -8.27 -14.29 21.64
CA LYS A 202 -8.20 -13.39 22.79
C LYS A 202 -9.60 -13.30 23.39
N ASN A 203 -9.74 -13.54 24.69
CA ASN A 203 -11.03 -13.52 25.39
C ASN A 203 -12.13 -14.36 24.69
N ASN A 204 -11.79 -15.60 24.32
CA ASN A 204 -12.67 -16.53 23.58
C ASN A 204 -13.16 -16.05 22.21
N LYS A 205 -12.55 -15.00 21.64
CA LYS A 205 -12.85 -14.46 20.31
C LYS A 205 -11.60 -14.47 19.43
N ILE A 206 -11.77 -14.82 18.16
CA ILE A 206 -10.75 -14.59 17.13
C ILE A 206 -11.01 -13.20 16.53
N ASN A 207 -10.04 -12.30 16.66
CA ASN A 207 -10.10 -11.03 15.93
C ASN A 207 -9.97 -11.30 14.43
N THR A 208 -10.74 -10.58 13.63
CA THR A 208 -10.74 -10.74 12.17
C THR A 208 -10.18 -9.51 11.49
N TYR A 209 -9.72 -9.61 10.25
CA TYR A 209 -9.25 -8.46 9.49
C TYR A 209 -9.52 -8.69 8.00
N PHE A 210 -9.54 -7.66 7.17
CA PHE A 210 -9.58 -7.88 5.73
C PHE A 210 -8.25 -8.46 5.26
N GLY A 211 -8.27 -9.67 4.69
CA GLY A 211 -7.09 -10.29 4.09
C GLY A 211 -7.07 -10.15 2.57
N THR A 212 -8.25 -9.98 1.97
CA THR A 212 -8.43 -9.82 0.54
C THR A 212 -9.53 -8.80 0.28
N ILE A 213 -9.27 -7.83 -0.59
CA ILE A 213 -10.27 -6.90 -1.14
C ILE A 213 -10.40 -7.15 -2.63
N SER A 214 -11.63 -7.31 -3.13
CA SER A 214 -11.94 -7.38 -4.55
C SER A 214 -12.70 -6.15 -4.97
N ILE A 215 -12.24 -5.50 -6.03
CA ILE A 215 -12.90 -4.39 -6.70
C ILE A 215 -13.20 -4.86 -8.11
N TYR A 216 -14.47 -5.02 -8.44
CA TYR A 216 -14.92 -5.56 -9.71
C TYR A 216 -15.82 -4.57 -10.44
N SER A 217 -15.45 -4.26 -11.69
CA SER A 217 -16.31 -3.55 -12.65
C SER A 217 -16.87 -4.56 -13.64
N LYS A 218 -18.15 -4.89 -13.48
CA LYS A 218 -18.88 -5.78 -14.40
C LYS A 218 -18.99 -5.17 -15.80
N THR A 219 -19.20 -3.86 -15.88
CA THR A 219 -19.31 -3.15 -17.15
C THR A 219 -18.02 -3.17 -17.96
N ASP A 220 -16.88 -3.19 -17.29
CA ASP A 220 -15.57 -3.25 -17.95
C ASP A 220 -15.04 -4.69 -18.04
N GLY A 221 -15.62 -5.64 -17.31
CA GLY A 221 -15.10 -7.01 -17.19
C GLY A 221 -13.69 -7.02 -16.59
N VAL A 222 -13.41 -6.10 -15.66
CA VAL A 222 -12.11 -5.97 -15.00
C VAL A 222 -12.26 -6.16 -13.50
N GLN A 223 -11.40 -7.00 -12.91
CA GLN A 223 -11.35 -7.28 -11.48
C GLN A 223 -9.95 -7.02 -10.94
N VAL A 224 -9.87 -6.34 -9.79
CA VAL A 224 -8.63 -6.16 -9.02
C VAL A 224 -8.82 -6.85 -7.68
N ILE A 225 -8.00 -7.85 -7.42
CA ILE A 225 -7.97 -8.60 -6.16
C ILE A 225 -6.68 -8.21 -5.43
N VAL A 226 -6.83 -7.41 -4.38
CA VAL A 226 -5.73 -7.00 -3.51
C VAL A 226 -5.69 -7.96 -2.33
N GLY A 227 -4.68 -8.83 -2.28
CA GLY A 227 -4.37 -9.66 -1.12
C GLY A 227 -3.17 -9.13 -0.34
N THR A 228 -2.92 -9.66 0.85
CA THR A 228 -1.74 -9.27 1.65
C THR A 228 -0.40 -9.74 1.07
N ASN A 229 -0.42 -10.76 0.21
CA ASN A 229 0.77 -11.34 -0.43
C ASN A 229 1.01 -10.87 -1.87
N ARG A 230 -0.05 -10.62 -2.65
CA ARG A 230 -0.01 -10.22 -4.06
C ARG A 230 -1.23 -9.40 -4.46
N ILE A 231 -1.13 -8.76 -5.61
CA ILE A 231 -2.19 -8.00 -6.26
C ILE A 231 -2.45 -8.64 -7.61
N ASP A 232 -3.65 -9.19 -7.82
CA ASP A 232 -4.04 -9.84 -9.06
C ASP A 232 -5.02 -8.93 -9.83
N LEU A 233 -4.78 -8.73 -11.12
CA LEU A 233 -5.62 -7.93 -12.00
C LEU A 233 -6.08 -8.82 -13.16
N MET A 234 -7.38 -8.89 -13.38
CA MET A 234 -8.00 -9.75 -14.38
C MET A 234 -8.81 -8.87 -15.34
N GLU A 235 -8.50 -8.94 -16.63
CA GLU A 235 -9.23 -8.28 -17.72
C GLU A 235 -9.60 -9.34 -18.78
N GLY A 236 -10.82 -9.85 -18.72
CA GLY A 236 -11.26 -10.95 -19.59
C GLY A 236 -10.39 -12.20 -19.42
N LYS A 237 -9.52 -12.48 -20.40
CA LYS A 237 -8.56 -13.61 -20.35
C LYS A 237 -7.17 -13.21 -19.89
N ASN A 238 -6.88 -11.90 -19.83
CA ASN A 238 -5.58 -11.38 -19.45
C ASN A 238 -5.50 -11.30 -17.93
N ASN A 239 -4.47 -11.91 -17.35
CA ASN A 239 -4.24 -11.89 -15.92
C ASN A 239 -2.82 -11.35 -15.66
N HIS A 240 -2.73 -10.35 -14.79
CA HIS A 240 -1.49 -9.80 -14.30
C HIS A 240 -1.41 -10.02 -12.78
N SER A 241 -0.22 -10.32 -12.28
CA SER A 241 0.00 -10.49 -10.84
C SER A 241 1.23 -9.69 -10.43
N PHE A 242 1.08 -8.91 -9.37
CA PHE A 242 2.12 -8.04 -8.82
C PHE A 242 2.41 -8.43 -7.38
N SER A 243 3.68 -8.30 -6.98
CA SER A 243 4.04 -8.33 -5.57
C SER A 243 3.93 -6.92 -4.98
N TRP A 244 3.78 -6.83 -3.66
CA TRP A 244 3.90 -5.56 -2.92
C TRP A 244 5.30 -4.91 -3.03
N GLY A 245 6.29 -5.56 -3.66
CA GLY A 245 7.60 -4.97 -3.96
C GLY A 245 7.63 -4.09 -5.21
N ALA A 246 6.58 -4.12 -6.02
CA ALA A 246 6.49 -3.37 -7.27
C ALA A 246 5.90 -1.97 -7.08
N THR A 247 6.29 -1.04 -7.97
CA THR A 247 5.56 0.21 -8.24
C THR A 247 5.07 0.12 -9.68
N ALA A 248 3.78 0.36 -9.91
CA ALA A 248 3.19 0.26 -11.24
C ALA A 248 1.96 1.17 -11.37
N GLU A 249 1.71 1.67 -12.57
CA GLU A 249 0.46 2.30 -12.94
C GLU A 249 -0.09 1.58 -14.19
N LEU A 250 -1.33 1.13 -14.12
CA LEU A 250 -2.01 0.40 -15.19
C LEU A 250 -3.32 1.09 -15.52
N ALA A 251 -3.58 1.28 -16.81
CA ALA A 251 -4.87 1.69 -17.33
C ALA A 251 -5.55 0.49 -18.01
N LEU A 252 -6.66 0.04 -17.43
CA LEU A 252 -7.47 -1.12 -17.87
C LEU A 252 -8.87 -0.61 -18.20
N LYS A 253 -9.12 -0.30 -19.48
CA LYS A 253 -10.34 0.36 -19.95
C LYS A 253 -10.61 1.65 -19.16
N ARG A 254 -11.72 1.72 -18.42
CA ARG A 254 -12.11 2.86 -17.58
C ARG A 254 -11.52 2.80 -16.17
N MET A 255 -10.79 1.75 -15.83
CA MET A 255 -10.19 1.59 -14.52
C MET A 255 -8.69 1.88 -14.57
N ARG A 256 -8.20 2.67 -13.62
CA ARG A 256 -6.77 2.91 -13.42
C ARG A 256 -6.35 2.36 -12.07
N VAL A 257 -5.29 1.56 -12.07
CA VAL A 257 -4.73 0.92 -10.88
C VAL A 257 -3.31 1.43 -10.67
N THR A 258 -3.06 2.03 -9.51
CA THR A 258 -1.74 2.48 -9.07
C THR A 258 -1.29 1.63 -7.90
N ILE A 259 -0.12 1.03 -7.99
CA ILE A 259 0.51 0.22 -6.94
C ILE A 259 1.72 0.99 -6.45
N VAL A 260 1.72 1.31 -5.15
CA VAL A 260 2.86 1.95 -4.48
C VAL A 260 3.58 0.92 -3.63
N LYS A 261 4.87 0.69 -3.94
CA LYS A 261 5.72 -0.31 -3.29
C LYS A 261 5.60 -0.29 -1.76
N GLY A 262 5.13 -1.41 -1.20
CA GLY A 262 5.04 -1.66 0.23
C GLY A 262 4.00 -0.83 0.98
N GLU A 263 3.17 -0.05 0.29
CA GLU A 263 2.24 0.90 0.89
C GLU A 263 0.78 0.57 0.60
N HIS A 264 0.30 0.94 -0.58
CA HIS A 264 -1.12 0.88 -0.93
C HIS A 264 -1.35 0.67 -2.43
N VAL A 265 -2.56 0.25 -2.76
CA VAL A 265 -3.09 0.18 -4.12
C VAL A 265 -4.24 1.17 -4.23
N THR A 266 -4.23 2.03 -5.24
CA THR A 266 -5.34 2.92 -5.55
C THR A 266 -6.00 2.47 -6.85
N VAL A 267 -7.31 2.25 -6.79
CA VAL A 267 -8.14 1.90 -7.95
C VAL A 267 -9.12 3.05 -8.18
N SER A 268 -9.06 3.63 -9.37
CA SER A 268 -10.02 4.64 -9.81
C SER A 268 -10.82 4.14 -11.01
N ILE A 269 -12.12 4.38 -11.03
CA ILE A 269 -13.05 3.94 -12.08
C ILE A 269 -13.75 5.16 -12.65
N ASP A 270 -13.56 5.41 -13.95
CA ASP A 270 -14.19 6.49 -14.72
C ASP A 270 -13.99 7.89 -14.11
N GLY A 271 -12.94 8.10 -13.31
CA GLY A 271 -12.72 9.34 -12.55
C GLY A 271 -13.79 9.65 -11.49
N LYS A 272 -14.75 8.75 -11.27
CA LYS A 272 -15.93 8.95 -10.41
C LYS A 272 -15.84 8.21 -9.10
N ILE A 273 -15.18 7.05 -9.09
CA ILE A 273 -15.02 6.21 -7.90
C ILE A 273 -13.53 6.02 -7.67
N SER A 274 -13.06 6.31 -6.46
CA SER A 274 -11.68 6.10 -6.02
C SER A 274 -11.65 5.30 -4.72
N VAL A 275 -10.84 4.24 -4.73
CA VAL A 275 -10.71 3.30 -3.62
C VAL A 275 -9.22 3.06 -3.37
N MET A 276 -8.77 3.28 -2.14
CA MET A 276 -7.41 2.97 -1.72
C MET A 276 -7.42 1.77 -0.76
N VAL A 277 -6.59 0.77 -1.06
CA VAL A 277 -6.37 -0.41 -0.23
C VAL A 277 -4.96 -0.36 0.34
N LEU A 278 -4.82 -0.23 1.66
CA LEU A 278 -3.55 -0.07 2.36
C LEU A 278 -3.12 -1.40 2.99
N LEU A 279 -1.86 -1.80 2.80
CA LEU A 279 -1.33 -3.01 3.43
C LEU A 279 -0.77 -2.70 4.82
N HIS A 280 -1.26 -3.35 5.87
CA HIS A 280 -0.61 -3.38 7.18
C HIS A 280 0.29 -4.60 7.28
N ARG A 281 1.61 -4.37 7.26
CA ARG A 281 2.59 -5.44 7.46
C ARG A 281 2.91 -5.61 8.93
N VAL A 282 2.84 -6.86 9.35
CA VAL A 282 3.24 -7.33 10.67
C VAL A 282 4.56 -8.08 10.53
N TRP A 283 5.40 -8.08 11.56
CA TRP A 283 6.65 -8.84 11.48
C TRP A 283 6.35 -10.35 11.33
N LYS A 284 7.13 -11.06 10.50
CA LYS A 284 6.83 -12.45 10.07
C LYS A 284 6.50 -13.42 11.21
N LYS A 285 7.23 -13.33 12.32
CA LYS A 285 7.08 -14.19 13.52
C LYS A 285 6.12 -13.62 14.57
N HIS A 286 5.22 -12.70 14.22
CA HIS A 286 4.37 -12.08 15.22
C HIS A 286 3.43 -13.13 15.83
N PRO A 287 3.32 -13.21 17.17
CA PRO A 287 2.67 -14.34 17.84
C PRO A 287 1.13 -14.33 17.72
N VAL A 288 0.54 -13.20 17.31
CA VAL A 288 -0.92 -12.99 17.32
C VAL A 288 -1.45 -12.41 16.00
N GLN A 289 -0.97 -11.23 15.62
CA GLN A 289 -1.39 -10.54 14.40
C GLN A 289 -0.87 -11.18 13.10
N VAL A 290 -1.61 -10.92 12.03
CA VAL A 290 -1.35 -11.29 10.64
C VAL A 290 -1.25 -10.03 9.80
N ASP A 291 -0.66 -10.10 8.62
CA ASP A 291 -0.81 -9.02 7.65
C ASP A 291 -2.30 -8.83 7.33
N PHE A 292 -2.73 -7.59 7.16
CA PHE A 292 -4.12 -7.27 6.84
C PHE A 292 -4.21 -6.02 5.98
N LEU A 293 -5.41 -5.74 5.49
CA LEU A 293 -5.71 -4.64 4.60
C LEU A 293 -6.65 -3.64 5.28
N GLY A 294 -6.35 -2.36 5.09
CA GLY A 294 -7.29 -1.27 5.31
C GLY A 294 -7.90 -0.85 3.97
N ILE A 295 -9.17 -0.44 3.96
CA ILE A 295 -9.84 0.07 2.75
C ILE A 295 -10.43 1.45 3.01
N TYR A 296 -10.23 2.34 2.05
CA TYR A 296 -10.52 3.76 2.16
C TYR A 296 -11.23 4.23 0.90
N MET A 297 -12.42 4.81 1.05
CA MET A 297 -13.27 5.25 -0.07
C MET A 297 -13.59 6.72 0.06
N SER A 298 -13.29 7.47 -0.99
CA SER A 298 -13.50 8.91 -0.97
C SER A 298 -14.98 9.28 -0.89
N ASN A 299 -15.33 10.31 -0.11
CA ASN A 299 -16.73 10.74 0.04
C ASN A 299 -17.26 11.48 -1.20
N ASP A 300 -16.37 11.91 -2.10
CA ASP A 300 -16.77 12.49 -3.38
C ASP A 300 -17.09 11.42 -4.44
N ASN A 301 -16.95 10.13 -4.11
CA ASN A 301 -17.30 9.03 -5.00
C ASN A 301 -18.74 9.17 -5.52
N LYS A 302 -18.90 9.09 -6.83
CA LYS A 302 -20.18 9.24 -7.52
C LYS A 302 -20.75 7.87 -7.89
N TYR A 303 -21.49 7.31 -6.94
CA TYR A 303 -22.25 6.08 -7.14
C TYR A 303 -23.62 6.37 -7.80
N SER A 304 -24.28 5.32 -8.33
CA SER A 304 -25.66 5.45 -8.81
C SER A 304 -26.65 5.52 -7.64
N THR A 305 -27.92 5.86 -7.93
CA THR A 305 -29.00 5.83 -6.94
C THR A 305 -29.35 4.42 -6.45
N GLN A 306 -28.85 3.37 -7.11
CA GLN A 306 -29.08 1.97 -6.77
C GLN A 306 -27.97 1.37 -5.89
N VAL A 307 -26.96 2.16 -5.51
CA VAL A 307 -25.86 1.69 -4.67
C VAL A 307 -26.36 1.22 -3.30
N HIS A 308 -25.83 0.10 -2.87
CA HIS A 308 -26.01 -0.45 -1.53
C HIS A 308 -24.73 -1.18 -1.08
N GLY A 309 -24.85 -2.08 -0.10
CA GLY A 309 -23.73 -2.65 0.65
C GLY A 309 -23.61 -2.06 2.05
N LEU A 310 -22.74 -2.68 2.85
CA LEU A 310 -22.54 -2.34 4.26
C LEU A 310 -22.14 -0.87 4.44
N ILE A 311 -21.35 -0.35 3.51
CA ILE A 311 -20.95 1.06 3.44
C ILE A 311 -21.75 1.81 2.38
N GLY A 312 -22.06 1.17 1.26
CA GLY A 312 -22.66 1.85 0.10
C GLY A 312 -24.03 2.46 0.37
N GLN A 313 -24.76 1.95 1.36
CA GLN A 313 -26.01 2.55 1.83
C GLN A 313 -25.87 4.00 2.30
N PHE A 314 -24.67 4.44 2.70
CA PHE A 314 -24.40 5.80 3.16
C PHE A 314 -24.00 6.76 2.03
N ALA A 315 -23.97 6.28 0.77
CA ALA A 315 -23.85 7.18 -0.37
C ALA A 315 -25.02 8.18 -0.45
N GLN A 316 -26.19 7.78 0.08
CA GLN A 316 -27.26 8.69 0.45
C GLN A 316 -27.23 8.87 1.97
N GLU A 317 -26.86 10.06 2.43
CA GLU A 317 -26.72 10.32 3.86
C GLU A 317 -28.07 10.23 4.59
N PRO A 318 -28.20 9.41 5.66
CA PRO A 318 -29.41 9.40 6.46
C PRO A 318 -29.49 10.66 7.33
N LYS A 319 -30.71 11.11 7.63
CA LYS A 319 -30.91 12.15 8.65
C LYS A 319 -30.50 11.63 10.02
N VAL A 320 -29.51 12.28 10.64
CA VAL A 320 -29.00 11.93 11.97
C VAL A 320 -29.20 13.08 12.95
N LYS A 321 -29.64 12.76 14.17
CA LYS A 321 -29.66 13.70 15.29
C LYS A 321 -29.02 13.05 16.51
N VAL A 322 -28.08 13.75 17.15
CA VAL A 322 -27.48 13.30 18.41
C VAL A 322 -27.87 14.28 19.51
N TYR A 323 -28.41 13.77 20.62
CA TYR A 323 -28.87 14.57 21.74
C TYR A 323 -28.66 13.85 23.07
N GLY A 324 -28.86 14.59 24.17
CA GLY A 324 -28.69 14.05 25.52
C GLY A 324 -27.26 13.62 25.81
N VAL A 325 -26.27 14.43 25.38
CA VAL A 325 -24.86 14.14 25.60
C VAL A 325 -24.54 14.30 27.09
N HIS A 326 -24.03 13.25 27.71
CA HIS A 326 -23.68 13.21 29.13
C HIS A 326 -22.39 12.40 29.35
N GLU A 327 -21.82 12.50 30.55
CA GLU A 327 -20.68 11.66 30.93
C GLU A 327 -21.15 10.22 31.11
N GLY A 328 -20.46 9.29 30.47
CA GLY A 328 -20.75 7.86 30.58
C GLY A 328 -20.13 7.22 31.81
N ALA A 329 -20.32 5.90 31.95
CA ALA A 329 -19.69 5.13 33.05
C ALA A 329 -18.15 5.19 32.99
N ASN A 330 -17.60 5.36 31.78
CA ASN A 330 -16.20 5.68 31.58
C ASN A 330 -16.03 7.20 31.43
N PRO A 331 -15.32 7.90 32.34
CA PRO A 331 -15.13 9.35 32.27
C PRO A 331 -14.44 9.85 30.99
N LYS A 332 -13.81 8.95 30.22
CA LYS A 332 -13.16 9.28 28.94
C LYS A 332 -14.10 9.13 27.74
N LYS A 333 -15.33 8.64 27.93
CA LYS A 333 -16.30 8.38 26.88
C LYS A 333 -17.64 9.03 27.22
N LYS A 334 -18.04 9.98 26.41
CA LYS A 334 -19.37 10.58 26.51
C LYS A 334 -20.42 9.61 25.96
N GLU A 335 -21.59 9.61 26.55
CA GLU A 335 -22.75 8.83 26.12
C GLU A 335 -23.83 9.77 25.58
N ALA A 336 -24.58 9.31 24.59
CA ALA A 336 -25.68 10.07 23.99
C ALA A 336 -26.71 9.15 23.34
N THR A 337 -27.83 9.72 22.91
CA THR A 337 -28.79 9.05 22.03
C THR A 337 -28.66 9.59 20.61
N MET A 338 -28.53 8.70 19.63
CA MET A 338 -28.58 9.00 18.21
C MET A 338 -29.92 8.55 17.63
N GLU A 339 -30.64 9.47 17.00
CA GLU A 339 -31.81 9.16 16.20
C GLU A 339 -31.44 9.12 14.71
N VAL A 340 -31.70 7.99 14.06
CA VAL A 340 -31.32 7.72 12.67
C VAL A 340 -32.26 6.68 12.08
N LYS A 341 -32.77 6.91 10.86
CA LYS A 341 -33.69 5.98 10.16
C LYS A 341 -34.90 5.54 11.03
N GLY A 342 -35.40 6.42 11.90
CA GLY A 342 -36.49 6.13 12.85
C GLY A 342 -36.09 5.32 14.09
N ASN A 343 -34.83 4.90 14.20
CA ASN A 343 -34.29 4.19 15.35
C ASN A 343 -33.69 5.17 16.37
N LYS A 344 -33.76 4.82 17.66
CA LYS A 344 -33.03 5.49 18.74
C LYS A 344 -31.94 4.58 19.27
N LEU A 345 -30.69 4.99 19.09
CA LEU A 345 -29.51 4.20 19.39
C LEU A 345 -28.75 4.84 20.55
N ALA A 346 -28.39 4.04 21.56
CA ALA A 346 -27.39 4.45 22.53
C ALA A 346 -26.01 4.46 21.86
N VAL A 347 -25.28 5.57 21.97
CA VAL A 347 -23.97 5.75 21.33
C VAL A 347 -22.94 6.26 22.34
N THR A 348 -21.69 5.85 22.14
CA THR A 348 -20.56 6.33 22.94
C THR A 348 -19.59 7.12 22.08
N ARG A 349 -19.00 8.19 22.60
CA ARG A 349 -18.01 8.99 21.86
C ARG A 349 -16.60 8.53 22.20
N GLY A 350 -15.78 8.30 21.17
CA GLY A 350 -14.44 7.78 21.35
C GLY A 350 -13.50 8.03 20.17
N TRP A 351 -12.22 7.76 20.40
CA TRP A 351 -11.17 7.87 19.39
C TRP A 351 -10.97 6.55 18.65
N GLN A 352 -10.75 6.64 17.35
CA GLN A 352 -10.42 5.53 16.47
C GLN A 352 -9.23 5.89 15.60
N LYS A 353 -8.50 4.89 15.11
CA LYS A 353 -7.30 5.12 14.31
C LYS A 353 -7.62 5.08 12.82
N ASP A 354 -7.12 6.08 12.10
CA ASP A 354 -7.11 6.16 10.64
C ASP A 354 -5.66 6.19 10.16
N TYR A 355 -5.26 5.26 9.29
CA TYR A 355 -3.87 5.08 8.90
C TYR A 355 -3.54 5.62 7.50
N ARG A 356 -4.44 6.37 6.85
CA ARG A 356 -4.21 6.92 5.49
C ARG A 356 -2.94 7.77 5.39
N ARG A 357 -2.74 8.67 6.36
CA ARG A 357 -1.66 9.67 6.33
C ARG A 357 -0.38 9.17 6.97
N ASP A 358 -0.52 8.41 8.06
CA ASP A 358 0.61 7.80 8.77
C ASP A 358 0.27 6.35 9.07
N LYS A 359 0.75 5.46 8.20
CA LYS A 359 0.59 4.00 8.34
C LYS A 359 1.13 3.43 9.66
N LYS A 360 2.07 4.12 10.32
CA LYS A 360 2.69 3.63 11.55
C LYS A 360 1.95 4.11 12.78
N ARG A 361 1.64 5.41 12.86
CA ARG A 361 1.03 6.02 14.06
C ARG A 361 -0.49 6.09 13.98
N GLY A 362 -1.03 6.23 12.78
CA GLY A 362 -2.40 6.63 12.53
C GLY A 362 -2.71 8.05 13.04
N SER A 363 -3.70 8.69 12.44
CA SER A 363 -4.38 9.86 12.99
C SER A 363 -5.59 9.42 13.83
N ASP A 364 -5.85 10.16 14.90
CA ASP A 364 -7.02 9.92 15.74
C ASP A 364 -8.27 10.60 15.14
N VAL A 365 -9.32 9.81 14.95
CA VAL A 365 -10.65 10.25 14.52
C VAL A 365 -11.61 10.15 15.68
N TYR A 366 -12.34 11.23 15.96
CA TYR A 366 -13.29 11.28 17.08
C TYR A 366 -14.72 11.04 16.59
N CYS A 367 -15.25 9.85 16.85
CA CYS A 367 -16.52 9.39 16.27
C CYS A 367 -17.56 9.00 17.33
N TRP A 368 -18.81 8.98 16.90
CA TRP A 368 -19.91 8.34 17.63
C TRP A 368 -19.95 6.85 17.32
N PHE A 369 -19.75 6.03 18.34
CA PHE A 369 -19.69 4.58 18.21
C PHE A 369 -21.08 3.95 18.33
N ILE A 370 -21.48 3.22 17.29
CA ILE A 370 -22.69 2.40 17.28
C ILE A 370 -22.35 1.00 17.77
N HIS A 371 -23.05 0.56 18.80
CA HIS A 371 -22.88 -0.78 19.37
C HIS A 371 -23.58 -1.87 18.54
N ASN A 372 -23.41 -3.13 18.93
CA ASN A 372 -24.16 -4.28 18.39
C ASN A 372 -24.06 -4.44 16.87
N ASN A 373 -22.84 -4.42 16.33
CA ASN A 373 -22.59 -4.60 14.89
C ASN A 373 -23.29 -3.59 13.99
N GLY A 374 -23.42 -2.34 14.45
CA GLY A 374 -24.08 -1.28 13.69
C GLY A 374 -25.62 -1.39 13.63
N LYS A 375 -26.24 -2.29 14.43
CA LYS A 375 -27.68 -2.54 14.39
C LYS A 375 -28.49 -1.24 14.54
N GLY A 376 -29.41 -1.02 13.60
CA GLY A 376 -30.28 0.15 13.54
C GLY A 376 -29.65 1.38 12.89
N PHE A 377 -28.33 1.39 12.68
CA PHE A 377 -27.63 2.37 11.85
C PHE A 377 -27.47 1.85 10.41
N ILE A 378 -27.02 0.59 10.27
CA ILE A 378 -27.04 -0.13 9.00
C ILE A 378 -28.45 -0.69 8.72
N ASP A 379 -28.80 -0.81 7.44
CA ASP A 379 -30.03 -1.45 7.01
C ASP A 379 -29.96 -2.97 7.27
N GLY A 380 -30.97 -3.51 7.94
CA GLY A 380 -31.04 -4.93 8.30
C GLY A 380 -29.97 -5.39 9.29
N SER A 381 -29.55 -6.65 9.16
CA SER A 381 -28.47 -7.25 9.94
C SER A 381 -27.19 -7.30 9.11
N TYR A 382 -26.02 -7.16 9.75
CA TYR A 382 -24.74 -7.29 9.05
C TYR A 382 -24.58 -8.64 8.32
N THR A 383 -25.26 -9.68 8.81
CA THR A 383 -25.25 -11.01 8.19
C THR A 383 -25.85 -11.03 6.80
N SER A 384 -26.76 -10.09 6.49
CA SER A 384 -27.35 -9.94 5.16
C SER A 384 -26.35 -9.45 4.12
N TYR A 385 -25.19 -8.92 4.54
CA TYR A 385 -24.10 -8.47 3.67
C TYR A 385 -23.01 -9.54 3.49
N ILE A 386 -23.23 -10.77 3.97
CA ILE A 386 -22.28 -11.88 3.77
C ILE A 386 -22.55 -12.53 2.42
N LEU A 387 -21.52 -12.59 1.57
CA LEU A 387 -21.59 -13.17 0.24
C LEU A 387 -20.95 -14.56 0.17
N PRO A 388 -21.41 -15.41 -0.76
CA PRO A 388 -20.79 -16.70 -1.01
C PRO A 388 -19.49 -16.60 -1.82
N GLN A 389 -19.33 -15.55 -2.64
CA GLN A 389 -18.20 -15.37 -3.56
C GLN A 389 -17.75 -13.91 -3.61
N LEU A 390 -16.50 -13.69 -4.02
CA LEU A 390 -15.79 -12.41 -3.88
C LEU A 390 -16.14 -11.39 -4.99
N ASP A 391 -16.68 -11.84 -6.10
CA ASP A 391 -17.12 -11.04 -7.26
C ASP A 391 -18.65 -10.89 -7.35
N SER A 392 -19.37 -11.45 -6.36
CA SER A 392 -20.83 -11.35 -6.30
C SER A 392 -21.30 -9.93 -5.99
N PHE A 393 -22.45 -9.57 -6.55
CA PHE A 393 -23.22 -8.42 -6.13
C PHE A 393 -24.11 -8.80 -4.95
N LEU A 394 -24.49 -7.82 -4.14
CA LEU A 394 -25.48 -8.02 -3.10
C LEU A 394 -26.84 -8.33 -3.73
N THR A 395 -27.45 -9.44 -3.35
CA THR A 395 -28.86 -9.73 -3.65
C THR A 395 -29.74 -8.88 -2.74
N ALA A 396 -30.90 -8.43 -3.22
CA ALA A 396 -31.82 -7.53 -2.50
C ALA A 396 -31.99 -7.89 -1.01
N LEU A 397 -32.02 -6.87 -0.17
CA LEU A 397 -32.08 -6.97 1.30
C LEU A 397 -33.50 -7.15 1.84
#